data_AF-A0A7X6VV66-F1
#
_entry.id   AF-A0A7X6VV66-F1
#
_cell.length_a   1.000
_cell.length_b   1.000
_cell.length_c   1.000
_cell.angle_alpha   90.00
_cell.angle_beta   90.00
_cell.angle_gamma   90.00
#
_symmetry.space_group_name_H-M   'P 1'
#
loop_
_entity.id
_entity.type
_entity.pdbx_description
1 polymer ?
#
loop_
_entity_poly.entity_id
_entity_poly.type
_entity_poly.pdbx_seq_one_letter_code
_entity_poly.pdbx_strand_id
1 'polypeptide(L)'
;MRILIFILSVLLAMPALGQKRRTDDVATQLFQEGITYALPRTGIRITVSAIKESFVPGPYAAYAEQLLGITNARNRASVNWTIDNVEMETFVEPDPGQVYKTMGNAAFLVNLTADGLLAGINT
;
A
#
# COMPACT_ATOMS: atom_id res chain seq x y z
N MET A 1 16.32 72.83 -42.00
CA MET A 1 15.85 72.28 -40.70
C MET A 1 14.58 71.43 -40.79
N ARG A 2 13.62 71.71 -41.69
CA ARG A 2 12.39 70.88 -41.84
C ARG A 2 12.64 69.40 -42.15
N ILE A 3 13.59 69.08 -43.03
CA ILE A 3 13.91 67.67 -43.41
C ILE A 3 14.54 66.89 -42.24
N LEU A 4 15.33 67.55 -41.40
CA LEU A 4 15.93 66.94 -40.21
C LEU A 4 14.88 66.52 -39.17
N ILE A 5 13.80 67.29 -39.05
CA ILE A 5 12.68 66.98 -38.14
C ILE A 5 11.91 65.73 -38.64
N PHE A 6 11.74 65.60 -39.95
CA PHE A 6 11.11 64.41 -40.55
C PHE A 6 11.95 63.14 -40.39
N ILE A 7 13.27 63.24 -40.47
CA ILE A 7 14.15 62.07 -40.27
C ILE A 7 14.14 61.63 -38.80
N LEU A 8 14.12 62.58 -37.87
CA LEU A 8 14.11 62.29 -36.43
C LEU A 8 12.78 61.65 -35.97
N SER A 9 11.64 62.08 -36.55
CA SER A 9 10.34 61.48 -36.23
C SER A 9 10.20 60.05 -36.73
N VAL A 10 10.77 59.73 -37.89
CA VAL A 10 10.80 58.36 -38.43
C VAL A 10 11.70 57.46 -37.58
N LEU A 11 12.83 57.98 -37.09
CA LEU A 11 13.76 57.22 -36.25
C LEU A 11 13.16 56.88 -34.87
N LEU A 12 12.34 57.77 -34.30
CA LEU A 12 11.64 57.52 -33.03
C LEU A 12 10.50 56.51 -33.13
N ALA A 13 9.97 56.23 -34.33
CA ALA A 13 8.87 55.27 -34.53
C ALA A 13 9.34 53.81 -34.70
N MET A 14 10.61 53.58 -35.01
CA MET A 14 11.18 52.24 -35.20
C MET A 14 11.20 51.30 -33.98
N PRO A 15 11.38 51.75 -32.71
CA PRO A 15 11.39 50.83 -31.57
C PRO A 15 10.01 50.24 -31.24
N ALA A 16 8.91 50.83 -31.73
CA ALA A 16 7.55 50.33 -31.47
C ALA A 16 7.22 49.04 -32.25
N LEU A 17 7.85 48.80 -33.40
CA LEU A 17 7.65 47.59 -34.22
C LEU A 17 8.53 46.41 -33.77
N GLY A 18 9.58 46.66 -32.98
CA GLY A 18 10.53 45.65 -32.50
C GLY A 18 10.21 45.08 -31.12
N GLN A 19 9.17 45.58 -30.45
CA GLN A 19 8.80 45.14 -29.11
C GLN A 19 8.04 43.80 -29.23
N LYS A 20 8.79 42.71 -29.40
CA LYS A 20 8.24 41.36 -29.27
C LYS A 20 7.74 41.23 -27.83
N ARG A 21 6.43 41.40 -27.64
CA ARG A 21 5.75 41.07 -26.40
C ARG A 21 6.12 39.63 -26.09
N ARG A 22 6.98 39.41 -25.09
CA ARG A 22 7.01 38.14 -24.38
C ARG A 22 5.63 38.03 -23.76
N THR A 23 4.70 37.40 -24.48
CA THR A 23 3.83 36.46 -23.80
C THR A 23 4.80 35.44 -23.25
N ASP A 24 5.09 35.56 -21.96
CA ASP A 24 5.51 34.39 -21.21
C ASP A 24 4.33 33.44 -21.38
N ASP A 25 4.35 32.66 -22.46
CA ASP A 25 3.71 31.36 -22.52
C ASP A 25 4.51 30.55 -21.50
N VAL A 26 4.30 30.87 -20.22
CA VAL A 26 4.47 29.94 -19.14
C VAL A 26 3.51 28.86 -19.57
N ALA A 27 4.05 27.86 -20.26
CA ALA A 27 3.46 26.55 -20.28
C ALA A 27 3.38 26.20 -18.80
N THR A 28 2.28 26.61 -18.16
CA THR A 28 1.86 26.07 -16.90
C THR A 28 1.56 24.64 -17.29
N GLN A 29 2.59 23.82 -17.28
CA GLN A 29 2.44 22.41 -17.05
C GLN A 29 1.81 22.40 -15.67
N LEU A 30 0.48 22.55 -15.64
CA LEU A 30 -0.36 22.14 -14.55
C LEU A 30 -0.12 20.63 -14.53
N PHE A 31 1.01 20.21 -13.95
CA PHE A 31 1.09 18.92 -13.32
C PHE A 31 0.11 19.00 -12.15
N GLN A 32 -1.17 18.97 -12.51
CA GLN A 32 -2.31 18.76 -11.64
C GLN A 32 -2.28 17.30 -11.15
N GLU A 33 -1.33 16.49 -11.60
CA GLU A 33 -1.14 15.13 -11.17
C GLU A 33 -0.35 15.11 -9.87
N GLY A 34 -1.04 14.79 -8.79
CA GLY A 34 -0.44 14.61 -7.47
C GLY A 34 0.00 13.17 -7.20
N ILE A 35 0.15 12.88 -5.91
CA ILE A 35 0.60 11.61 -5.37
C ILE A 35 -0.57 10.62 -5.33
N THR A 36 -0.33 9.39 -5.78
CA THR A 36 -1.28 8.28 -5.65
C THR A 36 -1.13 7.63 -4.28
N TYR A 37 -2.25 7.43 -3.57
CA TYR A 37 -2.30 6.81 -2.26
C TYR A 37 -3.42 5.78 -2.16
N ALA A 38 -3.25 4.80 -1.29
CA ALA A 38 -4.27 3.83 -0.96
C ALA A 38 -4.88 4.13 0.42
N LEU A 39 -6.16 3.82 0.59
CA LEU A 39 -6.77 3.83 1.92
C LEU A 39 -6.40 2.56 2.71
N PRO A 40 -6.21 2.66 4.03
CA PRO A 40 -5.95 1.51 4.87
C PRO A 40 -7.20 0.63 4.98
N ARG A 41 -7.05 -0.67 4.70
CA ARG A 41 -8.04 -1.70 5.03
C ARG A 41 -7.53 -2.50 6.22
N THR A 42 -8.43 -2.74 7.17
CA THR A 42 -8.17 -3.62 8.31
C THR A 42 -8.39 -5.07 7.92
N GLY A 43 -7.34 -5.88 8.00
CA GLY A 43 -7.39 -7.33 7.93
C GLY A 43 -7.42 -7.96 9.33
N ILE A 44 -8.02 -9.14 9.45
CA ILE A 44 -7.99 -9.96 10.65
C ILE A 44 -7.17 -11.20 10.33
N ARG A 45 -6.12 -11.46 11.11
CA ARG A 45 -5.30 -12.66 11.05
C ARG A 45 -5.70 -13.57 12.19
N ILE A 46 -6.16 -14.77 11.86
CA ILE A 46 -6.50 -15.81 12.82
C ILE A 46 -5.46 -16.91 12.71
N THR A 47 -4.69 -17.12 13.77
CA THR A 47 -3.70 -18.19 13.85
C THR A 47 -4.24 -19.28 14.76
N VAL A 48 -4.46 -20.47 14.20
CA VAL A 48 -4.96 -21.64 14.94
C VAL A 48 -3.84 -22.67 15.04
N SER A 49 -3.43 -22.96 16.28
CA SER A 49 -2.47 -24.02 16.59
C SER A 49 -3.23 -25.26 17.03
N ALA A 50 -2.95 -26.40 16.39
CA ALA A 50 -3.58 -27.68 16.72
C ALA A 50 -2.52 -28.78 16.89
N ILE A 51 -2.71 -29.59 17.92
CA ILE A 51 -1.88 -30.75 18.23
C ILE A 51 -2.54 -31.98 17.63
N LYS A 52 -1.77 -32.71 16.80
CA LYS A 52 -2.16 -34.01 16.26
C LYS A 52 -1.52 -35.12 17.09
N GLU A 53 -2.32 -35.84 17.85
CA GLU A 53 -1.88 -37.04 18.54
C GLU A 53 -2.23 -38.27 17.71
N SER A 54 -1.19 -38.96 17.22
CA SER A 54 -1.35 -40.21 16.47
C SER A 54 -0.93 -41.39 17.34
N PHE A 55 -1.90 -42.22 17.71
CA PHE A 55 -1.64 -43.48 18.40
C PHE A 55 -1.61 -44.62 17.39
N VAL A 56 -0.48 -45.32 17.33
CA VAL A 56 -0.28 -46.51 16.50
C VAL A 56 -0.04 -47.70 17.43
N PRO A 57 -0.94 -48.69 17.48
CA PRO A 57 -0.74 -49.88 18.29
C PRO A 57 0.38 -50.74 17.69
N GLY A 58 1.19 -51.35 18.57
CA GLY A 58 2.19 -52.32 18.15
C GLY A 58 1.57 -53.63 17.65
N PRO A 59 2.31 -54.45 16.87
CA PRO A 59 1.79 -55.68 16.26
C PRO A 59 1.30 -56.72 17.30
N TYR A 60 1.84 -56.68 18.52
CA TYR A 60 1.44 -57.57 19.62
C TYR A 60 0.55 -56.90 20.67
N ALA A 61 0.00 -55.70 20.40
CA ALA A 61 -0.86 -54.99 21.35
C ALA A 61 -2.06 -55.83 21.80
N ALA A 62 -2.61 -56.65 20.89
CA ALA A 62 -3.71 -57.58 21.18
C ALA A 62 -3.36 -58.66 22.22
N TYR A 63 -2.07 -58.99 22.40
CA TYR A 63 -1.61 -60.01 23.35
C TYR A 63 -1.08 -59.41 24.66
N ALA A 64 -1.05 -58.08 24.78
CA ALA A 64 -0.49 -57.40 25.96
C ALA A 64 -1.24 -57.76 27.25
N GLU A 65 -2.57 -57.91 27.18
CA GLU A 65 -3.38 -58.32 28.33
C GLU A 65 -3.10 -59.77 28.73
N GLN A 66 -3.05 -60.67 27.74
CA GLN A 66 -2.88 -62.11 27.97
C GLN A 66 -1.45 -62.50 28.41
N LEU A 67 -0.42 -61.85 27.85
CA LEU A 67 0.98 -62.24 28.05
C LEU A 67 1.73 -61.35 29.05
N LEU A 68 1.32 -60.09 29.21
CA LEU A 68 1.99 -59.12 30.08
C LEU A 68 1.13 -58.70 31.28
N GLY A 69 -0.13 -59.17 31.35
CA GLY A 69 -1.08 -58.77 32.40
C GLY A 69 -1.46 -57.29 32.36
N ILE A 70 -1.16 -56.59 31.25
CA ILE A 70 -1.50 -55.18 31.07
C ILE A 70 -2.98 -55.11 30.68
N THR A 71 -3.83 -54.91 31.67
CA THR A 71 -5.26 -54.71 31.46
C THR A 71 -5.50 -53.37 30.76
N ASN A 72 -6.37 -53.36 29.76
CA ASN A 72 -6.80 -52.15 29.03
C ASN A 72 -5.76 -51.52 28.07
N ALA A 73 -4.88 -52.35 27.47
CA ALA A 73 -4.00 -51.88 26.40
C ALA A 73 -4.80 -51.36 25.18
N ARG A 74 -4.37 -50.25 24.59
CA ARG A 74 -5.00 -49.69 23.39
C ARG A 74 -4.57 -50.50 22.16
N ASN A 75 -5.55 -51.17 21.53
CA ASN A 75 -5.28 -52.12 20.43
C ASN A 75 -5.66 -51.56 19.05
N ARG A 76 -6.24 -50.36 18.99
CA ARG A 76 -6.70 -49.71 17.75
C ARG A 76 -5.92 -48.43 17.52
N ALA A 77 -5.60 -48.14 16.26
CA ALA A 77 -5.06 -46.84 15.90
C ALA A 77 -6.10 -45.75 16.16
N SER A 78 -5.67 -44.62 16.71
CA SER A 78 -6.51 -43.45 16.92
C SER A 78 -5.75 -42.19 16.58
N VAL A 79 -6.41 -41.25 15.94
CA VAL A 79 -5.87 -39.91 15.70
C VAL A 79 -6.77 -38.91 16.40
N ASN A 80 -6.23 -38.19 17.36
CA ASN A 80 -6.92 -37.12 18.05
C ASN A 80 -6.32 -35.79 17.61
N TRP A 81 -7.19 -34.80 17.44
CA TRP A 81 -6.82 -33.43 17.18
C TRP A 81 -7.34 -32.56 18.31
N THR A 82 -6.45 -31.81 18.94
CA THR A 82 -6.82 -30.87 19.99
C THR A 82 -6.35 -29.50 19.55
N ILE A 83 -7.26 -28.52 19.56
CA ILE A 83 -6.90 -27.11 19.35
C ILE A 83 -6.16 -26.67 20.60
N ASP A 84 -4.92 -26.25 20.43
CA ASP A 84 -4.05 -25.81 21.51
C ASP A 84 -4.24 -24.31 21.77
N ASN A 85 -4.23 -23.51 20.71
CA ASN A 85 -4.30 -22.06 20.82
C ASN A 85 -5.01 -21.44 19.61
N VAL A 86 -5.70 -20.33 19.86
CA VAL A 86 -6.31 -19.49 18.84
C VAL A 86 -5.94 -18.05 19.13
N GLU A 87 -5.13 -17.47 18.25
CA GLU A 87 -4.72 -16.07 18.33
C GLU A 87 -5.41 -15.26 17.24
N MET A 88 -5.83 -14.05 17.60
CA MET A 88 -6.46 -13.11 16.69
C MET A 88 -5.72 -11.79 16.75
N GLU A 89 -5.22 -11.36 15.60
CA GLU A 89 -4.52 -10.09 15.44
C GLU A 89 -5.18 -9.28 14.32
N THR A 90 -5.25 -7.98 14.50
CA THR A 90 -5.65 -7.06 13.43
C THR A 90 -4.41 -6.47 12.77
N PHE A 91 -4.43 -6.35 11.45
CA PHE A 91 -3.36 -5.72 10.69
C PHE A 91 -3.95 -4.75 9.67
N VAL A 92 -3.12 -3.85 9.16
CA VAL A 92 -3.52 -2.85 8.17
C VAL A 92 -2.78 -3.14 6.87
N GLU A 93 -3.51 -3.10 5.76
CA GLU A 93 -2.97 -3.30 4.42
C GLU A 93 -3.54 -2.24 3.45
N PRO A 94 -2.78 -1.78 2.44
CA PRO A 94 -3.31 -0.96 1.35
C PRO A 94 -4.47 -1.64 0.62
N ASP A 95 -5.63 -0.98 0.53
CA ASP A 95 -6.77 -1.52 -0.21
C ASP A 95 -6.58 -1.30 -1.73
N PRO A 96 -6.41 -2.36 -2.55
CA PRO A 96 -6.28 -2.22 -4.00
C PRO A 96 -7.55 -1.69 -4.67
N GLY A 97 -8.71 -1.81 -4.01
CA GLY A 97 -9.98 -1.27 -4.49
C GLY A 97 -10.21 0.21 -4.15
N GLN A 98 -9.36 0.81 -3.32
CA GLN A 98 -9.52 2.20 -2.85
C GLN A 98 -8.21 2.98 -3.04
N VAL A 99 -7.81 3.11 -4.31
CA VAL A 99 -6.64 3.88 -4.73
C VAL A 99 -7.08 5.21 -5.31
N TYR A 100 -6.53 6.30 -4.76
CA TYR A 100 -6.88 7.67 -5.12
C TYR A 100 -5.63 8.46 -5.50
N LYS A 101 -5.82 9.50 -6.29
CA LYS A 101 -4.75 10.41 -6.72
C LYS A 101 -5.07 11.81 -6.25
N THR A 102 -4.13 12.44 -5.56
CA THR A 102 -4.30 13.85 -5.20
C THR A 102 -4.19 14.71 -6.45
N MET A 103 -4.94 15.81 -6.49
CA MET A 103 -4.96 16.72 -7.63
C MET A 103 -4.75 18.15 -7.15
N GLY A 104 -3.96 18.93 -7.91
CA GLY A 104 -3.77 20.36 -7.70
C GLY A 104 -2.52 20.75 -6.93
N ASN A 105 -2.31 22.06 -6.79
CA ASN A 105 -1.04 22.64 -6.32
C ASN A 105 -0.66 22.25 -4.88
N ALA A 106 -1.62 21.80 -4.07
CA ALA A 106 -1.40 21.36 -2.68
C ALA A 106 -1.17 19.83 -2.57
N ALA A 107 -1.15 19.10 -3.68
CA ALA A 107 -1.00 17.65 -3.69
C ALA A 107 0.32 17.15 -3.07
N PHE A 108 1.37 17.98 -3.09
CA PHE A 108 2.67 17.66 -2.49
C PHE A 108 2.65 17.64 -0.95
N LEU A 109 1.61 18.18 -0.32
CA LEU A 109 1.49 18.23 1.14
C LEU A 109 1.04 16.90 1.74
N VAL A 110 0.73 15.89 0.93
CA VAL A 110 0.31 14.58 1.42
C VAL A 110 1.53 13.72 1.72
N ASN A 111 1.58 13.20 2.93
CA ASN A 111 2.64 12.31 3.40
C ASN A 111 2.14 10.87 3.39
N LEU A 112 2.99 9.94 2.91
CA LEU A 112 2.67 8.53 2.78
C LEU A 112 3.57 7.67 3.67
N THR A 113 3.03 6.53 4.11
CA THR A 113 3.85 5.46 4.67
C THR A 113 4.65 4.77 3.57
N ALA A 114 5.67 3.98 3.94
CA ALA A 114 6.45 3.18 2.98
C ALA A 114 5.57 2.22 2.15
N ASP A 115 4.43 1.80 2.70
CA ASP A 115 3.45 0.91 2.06
C ASP A 115 2.44 1.67 1.18
N GLY A 116 2.58 2.99 1.01
CA GLY A 116 1.72 3.81 0.16
C GLY A 116 0.37 4.20 0.79
N LEU A 117 0.25 4.07 2.11
CA LEU A 117 -0.92 4.52 2.87
C LEU A 117 -0.84 6.01 3.18
N LEU A 118 -1.98 6.69 3.22
CA LEU A 118 -2.04 8.08 3.66
C LEU A 118 -1.69 8.18 5.16
N ALA A 119 -0.53 8.78 5.47
CA ALA A 119 -0.04 8.96 6.84
C ALA A 119 -0.48 10.29 7.44
N GLY A 120 -0.56 11.35 6.62
CA GLY A 120 -0.94 12.69 7.07
C GLY A 120 -0.97 13.71 5.94
N ILE A 121 -1.46 14.91 6.24
CA ILE A 121 -1.46 16.06 5.34
C ILE A 121 -0.80 17.22 6.07
N ASN A 122 0.17 17.87 5.43
CA ASN A 122 0.87 19.06 5.94
C ASN A 122 1.61 18.80 7.26
N THR A 123 2.24 17.63 7.39
CA THR A 123 3.01 17.20 8.57
C THR A 123 4.49 17.16 8.27
#